data_AF-A0A841PBH7-F1
#
_entry.id   AF-A0A841PBH7-F1
#
_cell.length_a   1.000
_cell.length_b   1.000
_cell.length_c   1.000
_cell.angle_alpha   90.00
_cell.angle_beta   90.00
_cell.angle_gamma   90.00
#
_symmetry.space_group_name_H-M   'P 1'
#
loop_
_entity.id
_entity.type
_entity.pdbx_description
1 polymer ?
#
loop_
_entity_poly.entity_id
_entity_poly.type
_entity_poly.pdbx_seq_one_letter_code
_entity_poly.pdbx_strand_id
1 'polypeptide(L)'
;MSISSKVDGKVMLPPEGMSQAETDVWFDVVRCLPPDFIARESSEMLAAYCRHAVSTRDLSTLIARFNPKWLKVDGGISRFEKLLRMRAVESRAMLACARSLRLTSQARVDPKTAGRARRNGILPSFYDFEQKDEFFDD
;
A
#
# COMPACT_ATOMS: atom_id res chain seq x y z
N MET A 1 -24.68 30.36 1.60
CA MET A 1 -25.45 29.25 1.01
C MET A 1 -25.12 27.98 1.78
N SER A 2 -26.16 27.19 2.01
CA SER A 2 -26.28 26.08 2.97
C SER A 2 -25.09 25.12 3.06
N ILE A 3 -24.69 24.84 4.30
CA ILE A 3 -23.98 23.64 4.75
C ILE A 3 -24.90 22.42 4.51
N SER A 4 -24.41 21.37 3.83
CA SER A 4 -24.91 19.97 3.87
C SER A 4 -24.00 19.15 2.95
N SER A 5 -23.46 17.99 3.30
CA SER A 5 -24.07 16.90 4.06
C SER A 5 -23.04 16.17 4.93
N LYS A 6 -23.40 15.91 6.19
CA LYS A 6 -22.72 14.93 7.04
C LYS A 6 -22.60 13.60 6.27
N VAL A 7 -21.38 13.14 6.03
CA VAL A 7 -21.14 11.72 5.80
C VAL A 7 -21.25 11.07 7.17
N ASP A 8 -22.46 10.74 7.60
CA ASP A 8 -22.70 9.89 8.76
C ASP A 8 -22.42 8.42 8.36
N GLY A 9 -21.24 8.22 7.77
CA GLY A 9 -20.72 6.94 7.32
C GLY A 9 -19.90 6.37 8.46
N LYS A 10 -20.35 5.23 8.99
CA LYS A 10 -19.71 4.51 10.08
C LYS A 10 -18.26 4.19 9.71
N VAL A 11 -17.30 5.04 10.10
CA VAL A 11 -15.88 4.83 9.83
C VAL A 11 -15.49 3.46 10.39
N MET A 12 -14.91 2.63 9.53
CA MET A 12 -14.45 1.32 9.92
C MET A 12 -13.27 1.47 10.88
N LEU A 13 -13.50 1.12 12.15
CA LEU A 13 -12.47 1.19 13.18
C LEU A 13 -11.49 0.01 13.05
N PRO A 14 -10.19 0.25 13.31
CA PRO A 14 -9.20 -0.81 13.36
C PRO A 14 -9.53 -1.81 14.49
N PRO A 15 -9.27 -3.11 14.29
CA PRO A 15 -9.32 -4.11 15.35
C PRO A 15 -8.40 -3.78 16.53
N GLU A 16 -8.70 -4.38 17.69
CA GLU A 16 -7.88 -4.23 18.89
C GLU A 16 -6.48 -4.82 18.70
N GLY A 17 -5.50 -4.28 19.44
CA GLY A 17 -4.12 -4.78 19.45
C GLY A 17 -3.25 -4.36 18.27
N MET A 18 -3.75 -3.52 17.36
CA MET A 18 -2.92 -2.90 16.32
C MET A 18 -1.97 -1.86 16.92
N SER A 19 -0.74 -1.81 16.43
CA SER A 19 0.20 -0.75 16.79
C SER A 19 -0.23 0.60 16.18
N GLN A 20 0.36 1.71 16.65
CA GLN A 20 0.09 3.03 16.07
C GLN A 20 0.43 3.06 14.58
N ALA A 21 1.59 2.54 14.20
CA ALA A 21 2.02 2.49 12.80
C ALA A 21 1.07 1.67 11.91
N GLU A 22 0.53 0.56 12.42
CA GLU A 22 -0.45 -0.25 11.68
C GLU A 22 -1.78 0.48 11.55
N THR A 23 -2.19 1.19 12.61
CA THR A 23 -3.41 1.99 12.64
C THR A 23 -3.35 3.18 11.68
N ASP A 24 -2.18 3.80 11.55
CA ASP A 24 -1.97 4.88 10.57
C ASP A 24 -2.16 4.34 9.14
N VAL A 25 -1.56 3.19 8.81
CA VAL A 25 -1.76 2.52 7.51
C VAL A 25 -3.22 2.16 7.29
N TRP A 26 -3.91 1.66 8.31
CA TRP A 26 -5.34 1.36 8.24
C TRP A 26 -6.16 2.58 7.82
N PHE A 27 -5.97 3.69 8.51
CA PHE A 27 -6.72 4.91 8.20
C PHE A 27 -6.36 5.47 6.84
N ASP A 28 -5.08 5.43 6.44
CA ASP A 28 -4.67 5.86 5.11
C ASP A 28 -5.35 5.04 4.01
N VAL A 29 -5.45 3.72 4.17
CA VAL A 29 -6.16 2.85 3.22
C VAL A 29 -7.65 3.18 3.19
N VAL A 30 -8.31 3.21 4.35
CA VAL A 30 -9.77 3.43 4.43
C VAL A 30 -10.16 4.82 3.91
N ARG A 31 -9.36 5.85 4.16
CA ARG A 31 -9.58 7.22 3.65
C ARG A 31 -9.49 7.33 2.13
N CYS A 32 -8.70 6.46 1.49
CA CYS A 32 -8.53 6.44 0.04
C CYS A 32 -9.62 5.65 -0.70
N LEU A 33 -10.51 4.99 0.03
CA LEU A 33 -11.54 4.11 -0.54
C LEU A 33 -12.94 4.72 -0.36
N PRO A 34 -13.89 4.41 -1.26
CA PRO A 34 -15.29 4.73 -1.03
C PRO A 34 -15.81 4.11 0.27
N PRO A 35 -16.82 4.73 0.92
CA PRO A 35 -17.56 4.08 2.00
C PRO A 35 -18.02 2.69 1.59
N ASP A 36 -17.99 1.74 2.53
CA ASP A 36 -18.40 0.34 2.34
C ASP A 36 -17.63 -0.45 1.27
N PHE A 37 -16.50 0.07 0.74
CA PHE A 37 -15.66 -0.67 -0.21
C PHE A 37 -15.09 -1.96 0.41
N ILE A 38 -14.67 -1.88 1.66
CA ILE A 38 -14.25 -3.04 2.45
C ILE A 38 -15.40 -3.42 3.36
N ALA A 39 -15.89 -4.65 3.20
CA ALA A 39 -16.93 -5.19 4.06
C ALA A 39 -16.41 -5.36 5.50
N ARG A 40 -17.27 -5.15 6.50
CA ARG A 40 -16.87 -5.13 7.92
C ARG A 40 -16.25 -6.46 8.36
N GLU A 41 -16.74 -7.57 7.83
CA GLU A 41 -16.23 -8.92 8.05
C GLU A 41 -14.80 -9.12 7.54
N SER A 42 -14.32 -8.25 6.64
CA SER A 42 -12.95 -8.25 6.13
C SER A 42 -11.99 -7.39 6.96
N SER A 43 -12.41 -6.92 8.15
CA SER A 43 -11.59 -6.09 9.04
C SER A 43 -10.26 -6.75 9.42
N GLU A 44 -10.30 -8.01 9.82
CA GLU A 44 -9.08 -8.74 10.20
C GLU A 44 -8.14 -8.94 9.02
N MET A 45 -8.67 -9.08 7.80
CA MET A 45 -7.86 -9.18 6.59
C MET A 45 -7.15 -7.85 6.27
N LEU A 46 -7.84 -6.72 6.48
CA LEU A 46 -7.21 -5.39 6.37
C LEU A 46 -6.17 -5.18 7.47
N ALA A 47 -6.41 -5.65 8.70
CA ALA A 47 -5.44 -5.57 9.78
C ALA A 47 -4.18 -6.39 9.44
N ALA A 48 -4.35 -7.60 8.89
CA ALA A 48 -3.24 -8.41 8.40
C ALA A 48 -2.44 -7.70 7.30
N TYR A 49 -3.11 -7.07 6.33
CA TYR A 49 -2.45 -6.24 5.33
C TYR A 49 -1.60 -5.13 5.98
N CYS A 50 -2.16 -4.39 6.96
CA CYS A 50 -1.46 -3.31 7.65
C CYS A 50 -0.23 -3.82 8.41
N ARG A 51 -0.34 -4.94 9.11
CA ARG A 51 0.78 -5.60 9.82
C ARG A 51 1.91 -5.97 8.86
N HIS A 52 1.58 -6.61 7.72
CA HIS A 52 2.58 -6.98 6.72
C HIS A 52 3.21 -5.75 6.03
N ALA A 53 2.45 -4.67 5.84
CA ALA A 53 2.96 -3.42 5.29
C ALA A 53 3.99 -2.75 6.21
N VAL A 54 3.67 -2.65 7.51
CA VAL A 54 4.59 -2.09 8.52
C VAL A 54 5.83 -2.97 8.65
N SER A 55 5.68 -4.30 8.79
CA SER A 55 6.81 -5.23 8.84
C SER A 55 7.72 -5.12 7.62
N THR A 56 7.15 -5.01 6.41
CA THR A 56 7.93 -4.83 5.17
C THR A 56 8.70 -3.50 5.17
N ARG A 57 8.10 -2.41 5.65
CA ARG A 57 8.75 -1.09 5.78
C ARG A 57 9.90 -1.14 6.78
N ASP A 58 9.69 -1.77 7.93
CA ASP A 58 10.68 -1.85 8.99
C ASP A 58 11.87 -2.74 8.57
N LEU A 59 11.59 -3.89 7.95
CA LEU A 59 12.64 -4.74 7.36
C LEU A 59 13.42 -4.02 6.27
N SER A 60 12.76 -3.23 5.42
CA SER A 60 13.44 -2.42 4.40
C SER A 60 14.35 -1.37 5.03
N THR A 61 13.92 -0.75 6.13
CA THR A 61 14.74 0.20 6.89
C THR A 61 15.95 -0.49 7.52
N LEU A 62 15.78 -1.68 8.09
CA LEU A 62 16.88 -2.47 8.66
C LEU A 62 17.89 -2.88 7.58
N ILE A 63 17.42 -3.33 6.42
CA ILE A 63 18.27 -3.68 5.28
C ILE A 63 19.04 -2.46 4.77
N ALA A 64 18.39 -1.30 4.65
CA ALA A 64 19.04 -0.06 4.20
C ALA A 64 20.11 0.44 5.20
N ARG A 65 19.90 0.21 6.49
CA ARG A 65 20.86 0.54 7.56
C ARG A 65 21.93 -0.52 7.78
N PHE A 66 21.87 -1.66 7.07
CA PHE A 66 22.83 -2.73 7.23
C PHE A 66 24.20 -2.29 6.71
N ASN A 67 25.22 -2.33 7.57
CA ASN A 67 26.57 -1.94 7.19
C ASN A 67 27.25 -3.06 6.39
N PRO A 68 27.68 -2.82 5.13
CA PRO A 68 28.33 -3.85 4.31
C PRO A 68 29.59 -4.46 4.95
N LYS A 69 30.29 -3.74 5.85
CA LYS A 69 31.45 -4.27 6.57
C LYS A 69 31.09 -5.47 7.46
N TRP A 70 29.83 -5.57 7.91
CA TRP A 70 29.37 -6.69 8.72
C TRP A 70 29.30 -8.00 7.95
N LEU A 71 29.29 -7.98 6.61
CA LEU A 71 29.33 -9.21 5.80
C LEU A 71 30.62 -10.01 6.01
N LYS A 72 31.71 -9.34 6.38
CA LYS A 72 33.02 -9.97 6.65
C LYS A 72 33.11 -10.61 8.04
N VAL A 73 32.19 -10.25 8.95
CA VAL A 73 32.11 -10.83 10.28
C VAL A 73 31.41 -12.18 10.19
N ASP A 74 31.82 -13.14 11.02
CA ASP A 74 31.17 -14.45 11.05
C ASP A 74 29.63 -14.34 11.27
N GLY A 75 28.90 -15.14 10.50
CA GLY A 75 27.45 -15.09 10.38
C GLY A 75 26.86 -13.81 9.75
N GLY A 76 27.68 -12.88 9.25
CA GLY A 76 27.23 -11.61 8.65
C GLY A 76 26.36 -11.80 7.42
N ILE A 77 26.80 -12.66 6.50
CA ILE A 77 26.04 -13.04 5.30
C ILE A 77 24.72 -13.68 5.69
N SER A 78 24.72 -14.65 6.61
CA SER A 78 23.51 -15.36 7.06
C SER A 78 22.49 -14.43 7.72
N ARG A 79 22.94 -13.45 8.52
CA ARG A 79 22.06 -12.42 9.10
C ARG A 79 21.42 -11.54 8.03
N PHE A 80 22.21 -11.12 7.04
CA PHE A 80 21.71 -10.30 5.94
C PHE A 80 20.72 -11.07 5.06
N GLU A 81 21.04 -12.31 4.72
CA GLU A 81 20.16 -13.21 3.97
C GLU A 81 18.82 -13.41 4.71
N LYS A 82 18.86 -13.60 6.04
CA LYS A 82 17.65 -13.74 6.85
C LYS A 82 16.74 -12.51 6.76
N LEU A 83 17.31 -11.30 6.81
CA LEU A 83 16.54 -10.05 6.65
C LEU A 83 15.89 -9.98 5.26
N LEU A 84 16.65 -10.28 4.20
CA LEU A 84 16.12 -10.30 2.83
C LEU A 84 14.98 -11.32 2.68
N ARG A 85 15.15 -12.52 3.25
CA ARG A 85 14.15 -13.58 3.23
C ARG A 85 12.89 -13.18 3.99
N MET A 86 13.02 -12.62 5.19
CA MET A 86 11.89 -12.12 5.98
C MET A 86 11.12 -11.05 5.18
N ARG A 87 11.82 -10.08 4.59
CA ARG A 87 11.17 -9.04 3.77
C ARG A 87 10.39 -9.64 2.60
N ALA A 88 10.96 -10.65 1.94
CA ALA A 88 10.29 -11.34 0.82
C ALA A 88 9.06 -12.14 1.27
N VAL A 89 9.05 -12.69 2.49
CA VAL A 89 7.86 -13.33 3.07
C VAL A 89 6.77 -12.29 3.33
N GLU A 90 7.10 -11.22 4.06
CA GLU A 90 6.17 -10.14 4.39
C GLU A 90 5.58 -9.47 3.14
N SER A 91 6.41 -9.20 2.12
CA SER A 91 5.97 -8.59 0.86
C SER A 91 4.97 -9.46 0.11
N ARG A 92 5.17 -10.79 0.10
CA ARG A 92 4.25 -11.74 -0.55
C ARG A 92 2.94 -11.86 0.22
N ALA A 93 2.99 -11.91 1.55
CA ALA A 93 1.80 -11.95 2.39
C ALA A 93 0.97 -10.66 2.25
N MET A 94 1.63 -9.49 2.28
CA MET A 94 1.01 -8.18 2.01
C MET A 94 0.29 -8.18 0.66
N LEU A 95 0.95 -8.64 -0.40
CA LEU A 95 0.35 -8.71 -1.74
C LEU A 95 -0.85 -9.66 -1.79
N ALA A 96 -0.79 -10.79 -1.09
CA ALA A 96 -1.91 -11.73 -1.01
C ALA A 96 -3.13 -11.07 -0.35
N CYS A 97 -2.96 -10.39 0.80
CA CYS A 97 -4.03 -9.64 1.45
C CYS A 97 -4.57 -8.54 0.53
N ALA A 98 -3.69 -7.78 -0.14
CA ALA A 98 -4.08 -6.71 -1.06
C ALA A 98 -4.93 -7.22 -2.23
N ARG A 99 -4.60 -8.40 -2.78
CA ARG A 99 -5.37 -9.06 -3.84
C ARG A 99 -6.73 -9.52 -3.33
N SER A 100 -6.79 -10.14 -2.14
CA SER A 100 -8.04 -10.58 -1.50
C SER A 100 -8.98 -9.41 -1.22
N LEU A 101 -8.43 -8.27 -0.76
CA LEU A 101 -9.17 -7.03 -0.51
C LEU A 101 -9.42 -6.19 -1.78
N ARG A 102 -8.92 -6.63 -2.94
CA ARG A 102 -9.01 -5.93 -4.24
C ARG A 102 -8.46 -4.50 -4.20
N LEU A 103 -7.41 -4.27 -3.42
CA LEU A 103 -6.71 -2.99 -3.33
C LEU A 103 -5.78 -2.75 -4.54
N THR A 104 -5.37 -3.80 -5.23
CA THR A 104 -4.49 -3.71 -6.40
C THR A 104 -5.25 -3.15 -7.61
N SER A 105 -4.63 -2.22 -8.36
CA SER A 105 -5.25 -1.53 -9.49
C SER A 105 -5.60 -2.40 -10.72
N GLN A 106 -5.45 -3.73 -10.65
CA GLN A 106 -5.68 -4.62 -11.80
C GLN A 106 -7.12 -4.58 -12.37
N ALA A 107 -8.05 -3.90 -11.70
CA ALA A 107 -9.42 -3.65 -12.19
C ALA A 107 -9.69 -2.20 -12.64
N ARG A 108 -8.71 -1.29 -12.60
CA ARG A 108 -8.94 0.13 -12.96
C ARG A 108 -9.03 0.39 -14.46
N VAL A 109 -8.58 -0.55 -15.30
CA VAL A 109 -8.60 -0.41 -16.76
C VAL A 109 -9.59 -1.42 -17.37
N ASP A 110 -10.86 -1.28 -17.05
CA ASP A 110 -11.89 -1.65 -18.02
C ASP A 110 -12.00 -0.46 -19.00
N PRO A 111 -11.86 -0.66 -20.32
CA PRO A 111 -12.02 0.41 -21.31
C PRO A 111 -13.33 1.20 -21.13
N LYS A 112 -14.38 0.57 -20.58
CA LYS A 112 -15.65 1.23 -20.25
C LYS A 112 -15.54 2.23 -19.08
N THR A 113 -14.62 2.03 -18.15
CA THR A 113 -14.40 2.91 -16.98
C THR A 113 -13.49 4.09 -17.32
N ALA A 114 -12.50 3.89 -18.20
CA ALA A 114 -11.62 4.94 -18.70
C ALA A 114 -12.40 6.06 -19.43
N GLY A 115 -13.44 5.71 -20.20
CA GLY A 115 -14.32 6.67 -20.86
C GLY A 115 -15.14 7.53 -19.87
N ARG A 116 -15.47 6.99 -18.69
CA ARG A 116 -16.26 7.69 -17.66
C ARG A 116 -15.41 8.67 -16.83
N ALA A 117 -14.17 8.29 -16.50
CA ALA A 117 -13.24 9.15 -15.76
C ALA A 117 -12.84 10.40 -16.57
N ARG A 118 -12.63 10.23 -17.89
CA ARG A 118 -12.28 11.33 -18.80
C ARG A 118 -13.41 12.34 -19.00
N ARG A 119 -14.67 11.89 -18.90
CA ARG A 119 -15.87 12.75 -18.94
C ARG A 119 -16.05 13.58 -17.65
N ASN A 120 -15.51 13.11 -16.53
CA ASN A 120 -15.68 13.74 -15.21
C ASN A 120 -14.46 14.57 -14.75
N GLY A 121 -13.49 14.85 -15.62
CA GLY A 121 -12.40 15.78 -15.33
C GLY A 121 -11.39 15.31 -14.27
N ILE A 122 -11.28 14.00 -14.01
CA ILE A 122 -10.25 13.48 -13.12
C ILE A 122 -8.92 13.55 -13.86
N LEU A 123 -8.06 14.46 -13.41
CA LEU A 123 -6.76 14.77 -14.02
C LEU A 123 -5.77 13.58 -13.93
N PRO A 124 -4.76 13.56 -14.82
CA PRO A 124 -3.76 12.50 -14.86
C PRO A 124 -3.01 12.35 -13.54
N SER A 125 -2.55 11.13 -13.26
CA SER A 125 -1.69 10.86 -12.12
C SER A 125 -0.31 11.52 -12.29
N PHE A 126 0.41 11.69 -11.19
CA PHE A 126 1.77 12.25 -11.18
C PHE A 126 2.74 11.54 -12.16
N TYR A 127 2.55 10.24 -12.44
CA TYR A 127 3.39 9.47 -13.36
C TYR A 127 3.06 9.67 -14.85
N ASP A 128 1.97 10.35 -15.18
CA ASP A 128 1.60 10.65 -16.57
C ASP A 128 2.39 11.84 -17.14
N PHE A 129 3.25 12.49 -16.34
CA PHE A 129 4.03 13.67 -16.71
C PHE A 129 5.49 13.39 -17.10
N GLU A 130 5.99 12.14 -17.02
CA GLU A 130 7.42 11.83 -17.27
C GLU A 130 7.71 11.12 -18.61
N GLN A 131 6.78 11.12 -19.57
CA GLN A 131 7.07 10.62 -20.93
C GLN A 131 6.74 11.66 -22.00
N LYS A 132 7.69 12.58 -22.21
CA LYS A 132 7.94 13.46 -23.38
C LYS A 132 8.71 14.67 -22.82
N ASP A 133 10.01 14.86 -23.02
CA ASP A 133 10.79 14.70 -24.24
C ASP A 133 12.26 14.40 -23.90
N GLU A 134 12.70 13.16 -24.09
CA GLU A 134 14.10 12.86 -24.45
C GLU A 134 14.03 11.87 -25.61
N PHE A 135 13.96 12.39 -26.83
CA PHE A 135 14.28 11.64 -28.03
C PHE A 135 15.32 12.47 -28.80
N PHE A 136 16.50 11.89 -28.95
CA PHE A 136 17.63 12.39 -29.74
C PHE A 136 17.32 12.34 -31.25
N ASP A 137 17.74 13.40 -31.95
CA ASP A 137 18.26 13.56 -33.35
C ASP A 137 17.81 14.95 -33.83
N ASP A 138 18.66 15.90 -34.27
CA ASP A 138 19.96 15.90 -34.96
C ASP A 138 20.74 17.18 -34.54
#